data_AF-A0A7Z0WP54-F1
#
_entry.id   AF-A0A7Z0WP54-F1
#
_cell.length_a   1.000
_cell.length_b   1.000
_cell.length_c   1.000
_cell.angle_alpha   90.00
_cell.angle_beta   90.00
_cell.angle_gamma   90.00
#
_symmetry.space_group_name_H-M   'P 1'
#
loop_
_entity.id
_entity.type
_entity.pdbx_description
1 polymer ?
#
loop_
_entity_poly.entity_id
_entity_poly.type
_entity_poly.pdbx_seq_one_letter_code
_entity_poly.pdbx_strand_id
1 'polypeptide(L)'
;MTESSEHVVVGQGNGDIWPRVVADHPHQRVKLVDLLLRDPGYEGVYARVHASVNFSVRNRRADDTNKWLTVGFYAKFGAALFVDETTPEGSDWCWGALRPTPIEDPPPIYYDQPTGTLFPPRCVMPLGELREVILEWVRTGQRPTSVEWLPINGLAWDLTDDGRVHVPNPAH
;
A
#
# COMPACT_ATOMS: atom_id res chain seq x y z
N MET A 1 -25.27 -20.93 -3.44
CA MET A 1 -24.62 -20.78 -2.13
C MET A 1 -23.48 -19.78 -2.29
N THR A 2 -23.62 -18.58 -1.74
CA THR A 2 -22.57 -17.55 -1.75
C THR A 2 -21.61 -17.85 -0.60
N GLU A 3 -20.36 -18.24 -0.92
CA GLU A 3 -19.28 -18.36 0.05
C GLU A 3 -18.99 -16.98 0.64
N SER A 4 -19.55 -16.72 1.82
CA SER A 4 -19.19 -15.60 2.65
C SER A 4 -17.75 -15.82 3.15
N SER A 5 -16.83 -14.93 2.77
CA SER A 5 -15.45 -14.98 3.26
C SER A 5 -15.35 -14.66 4.76
N GLU A 6 -14.29 -15.15 5.41
CA GLU A 6 -14.04 -14.95 6.86
C GLU A 6 -13.81 -13.48 7.26
N HIS A 7 -13.40 -12.64 6.31
CA HIS A 7 -13.12 -11.22 6.54
C HIS A 7 -13.89 -10.27 5.61
N VAL A 8 -13.90 -9.00 5.99
CA VAL A 8 -14.41 -7.88 5.20
C VAL A 8 -13.24 -6.98 4.82
N VAL A 9 -13.24 -6.45 3.61
CA VAL A 9 -12.24 -5.49 3.13
C VAL A 9 -12.87 -4.12 3.09
N VAL A 10 -12.20 -3.14 3.69
CA VAL A 10 -12.57 -1.73 3.60
C VAL A 10 -11.49 -1.00 2.82
N GLY A 11 -11.87 -0.35 1.74
CA GLY A 11 -11.00 0.52 0.98
C GLY A 11 -11.42 1.98 1.11
N GLN A 12 -10.44 2.88 1.27
CA GLN A 12 -10.69 4.32 1.40
C GLN A 12 -9.55 5.11 0.75
N GLY A 13 -9.89 6.05 -0.14
CA GLY A 13 -8.92 7.04 -0.63
C GLY A 13 -8.50 8.03 0.46
N ASN A 14 -7.25 8.45 0.46
CA ASN A 14 -6.76 9.49 1.35
C ASN A 14 -7.29 10.86 0.90
N GLY A 15 -8.11 11.48 1.75
CA GLY A 15 -8.82 12.73 1.51
C GLY A 15 -10.24 12.68 2.07
N ASP A 16 -10.69 13.76 2.72
CA ASP A 16 -11.91 13.81 3.55
C ASP A 16 -13.24 13.50 2.82
N ILE A 17 -13.23 13.45 1.49
CA ILE A 17 -14.44 13.33 0.66
C ILE A 17 -14.64 11.94 0.02
N TRP A 18 -13.71 11.01 0.19
CA TRP A 18 -13.83 9.69 -0.46
C TRP A 18 -14.66 8.71 0.38
N PRO A 19 -15.70 8.07 -0.20
CA PRO A 19 -16.52 7.11 0.53
C PRO A 19 -15.69 5.89 0.92
N ARG A 20 -15.91 5.38 2.14
CA ARG A 20 -15.45 4.05 2.53
C ARG A 20 -16.23 3.01 1.75
N VAL A 21 -15.54 2.19 0.96
CA VAL A 21 -16.15 1.10 0.21
C VAL A 21 -15.88 -0.21 0.93
N VAL A 22 -16.93 -0.99 1.14
CA VAL A 22 -16.89 -2.26 1.88
C VAL A 22 -17.13 -3.41 0.91
N ALA A 23 -16.25 -4.40 0.92
CA ALA A 23 -16.37 -5.61 0.11
C ALA A 23 -16.39 -6.85 1.02
N ASP A 24 -17.50 -7.58 0.97
CA ASP A 24 -17.79 -8.71 1.86
C ASP A 24 -17.68 -10.09 1.17
N HIS A 25 -17.54 -10.10 -0.15
CA HIS A 25 -17.42 -11.29 -0.99
C HIS A 25 -16.19 -11.19 -1.91
N PRO A 26 -15.45 -12.30 -2.17
CA PRO A 26 -14.29 -12.33 -3.06
C PRO A 26 -14.41 -11.52 -4.37
N HIS A 27 -15.53 -11.66 -5.10
CA HIS A 27 -15.73 -10.94 -6.37
C HIS A 27 -15.88 -9.42 -6.19
N GLN A 28 -16.40 -8.96 -5.05
CA GLN A 28 -16.50 -7.53 -4.74
C GLN A 28 -15.13 -6.96 -4.39
N ARG A 29 -14.25 -7.75 -3.77
CA ARG A 29 -12.90 -7.30 -3.39
C ARG A 29 -12.05 -6.99 -4.61
N VAL A 30 -12.13 -7.82 -5.66
CA VAL A 30 -11.46 -7.55 -6.95
C VAL A 30 -12.00 -6.24 -7.54
N LYS A 31 -13.33 -6.08 -7.59
CA LYS A 31 -13.96 -4.85 -8.07
C LYS A 31 -13.59 -3.62 -7.25
N LEU A 32 -13.42 -3.76 -5.93
CA LEU A 32 -12.99 -2.71 -5.03
C LEU A 32 -11.55 -2.28 -5.34
N VAL A 33 -10.63 -3.23 -5.53
CA VAL A 33 -9.25 -2.93 -5.93
C VAL A 33 -9.24 -2.21 -7.27
N ASP A 34 -9.96 -2.73 -8.26
CA ASP A 34 -10.05 -2.09 -9.58
C ASP A 34 -10.71 -0.70 -9.52
N LEU A 35 -11.69 -0.50 -8.63
CA LEU A 35 -12.35 0.79 -8.43
C LEU A 35 -11.40 1.82 -7.80
N LEU A 36 -10.60 1.42 -6.82
CA LEU A 36 -9.74 2.32 -6.05
C LEU A 36 -8.37 2.55 -6.68
N LEU A 37 -7.90 1.61 -7.51
CA LEU A 37 -6.72 1.79 -8.36
C LEU A 37 -7.04 2.44 -9.71
N ARG A 38 -8.31 2.77 -9.99
CA ARG A 38 -8.64 3.63 -11.11
C ARG A 38 -8.02 4.99 -10.85
N ASP A 39 -6.96 5.25 -11.59
CA ASP A 39 -6.71 6.58 -12.07
C ASP A 39 -7.98 7.06 -12.81
N PRO A 40 -8.60 8.19 -12.45
CA PRO A 40 -9.65 8.81 -13.27
C PRO A 40 -9.22 9.07 -14.73
N GLY A 41 -7.94 8.85 -15.08
CA GLY A 41 -7.34 8.92 -16.41
C GLY A 41 -7.35 7.67 -17.29
N TYR A 42 -8.03 6.56 -16.93
CA TYR A 42 -8.21 5.39 -17.84
C TYR A 42 -9.24 5.67 -18.95
N GLU A 43 -8.98 6.71 -19.75
CA GLU A 43 -9.29 6.93 -21.17
C GLU A 43 -8.96 8.41 -21.48
N GLY A 44 -7.76 8.67 -21.99
CA GLY A 44 -7.45 9.91 -22.72
C GLY A 44 -7.13 11.17 -21.91
N VAL A 45 -6.92 11.13 -20.60
CA VAL A 45 -6.44 12.28 -19.82
C VAL A 45 -5.45 11.82 -18.75
N TYR A 46 -4.25 12.40 -18.73
CA TYR A 46 -3.23 12.19 -17.70
C TYR A 46 -3.80 12.22 -16.27
N ALA A 47 -3.52 11.22 -15.42
CA ALA A 47 -3.50 11.41 -13.97
C ALA A 47 -2.65 12.65 -13.67
N ARG A 48 -3.27 13.78 -13.33
CA ARG A 48 -2.53 14.94 -12.82
C ARG A 48 -2.33 14.89 -11.31
N VAL A 49 -2.94 13.93 -10.62
CA VAL A 49 -3.03 13.95 -9.16
C VAL A 49 -2.45 12.65 -8.62
N HIS A 50 -1.44 12.77 -7.76
CA HIS A 50 -1.03 11.66 -6.91
C HIS A 50 -2.26 11.18 -6.13
N ALA A 51 -2.43 9.89 -5.95
CA ALA A 51 -3.48 9.34 -5.11
C ALA A 51 -2.87 8.38 -4.10
N SER A 52 -3.46 8.31 -2.91
CA SER A 52 -3.19 7.25 -1.97
C SER A 52 -4.47 6.65 -1.43
N VAL A 53 -4.43 5.37 -1.12
CA VAL A 53 -5.58 4.54 -0.70
C VAL A 53 -5.13 3.65 0.43
N ASN A 54 -5.98 3.49 1.44
CA ASN A 54 -5.81 2.50 2.48
C ASN A 54 -6.77 1.33 2.26
N PHE A 55 -6.24 0.11 2.35
CA PHE A 55 -7.00 -1.13 2.39
C PHE A 55 -6.84 -1.78 3.76
N SER A 56 -7.91 -1.82 4.55
CA SER A 56 -7.94 -2.51 5.84
C SER A 56 -8.72 -3.82 5.70
N VAL A 57 -8.20 -4.88 6.32
CA VAL A 57 -8.89 -6.16 6.42
C VAL A 57 -9.41 -6.32 7.84
N ARG A 58 -10.72 -6.59 7.97
CA ARG A 58 -11.41 -6.77 9.25
C ARG A 58 -11.88 -8.21 9.39
N ASN A 59 -11.52 -8.86 10.49
CA ASN A 59 -12.14 -10.12 10.84
C ASN A 59 -13.60 -9.86 11.26
N ARG A 60 -14.57 -10.62 10.78
CA ARG A 60 -15.98 -10.41 11.16
C ARG A 60 -16.24 -10.61 12.65
N ARG A 61 -15.33 -11.29 13.36
CA ARG A 61 -15.45 -11.60 14.79
C ARG A 61 -14.68 -10.65 15.71
N ALA A 62 -13.89 -9.73 15.17
CA ALA A 62 -13.06 -8.79 15.94
C ALA A 62 -13.07 -7.40 15.30
N ASP A 63 -13.20 -6.34 16.09
CA ASP A 63 -13.29 -4.95 15.60
C ASP A 63 -11.91 -4.30 15.33
N ASP A 64 -10.84 -5.08 15.41
CA ASP A 64 -9.48 -4.55 15.29
C ASP A 64 -9.04 -4.43 13.82
N THR A 65 -8.87 -3.19 13.35
CA THR A 65 -8.10 -2.86 12.14
C THR A 65 -6.64 -2.57 12.49
N ASN A 66 -5.96 -3.50 13.16
CA ASN A 66 -4.56 -3.29 13.55
C ASN A 66 -3.58 -3.61 12.41
N LYS A 67 -4.09 -3.97 11.22
CA LYS A 67 -3.30 -4.23 10.01
C LYS A 67 -3.94 -3.58 8.79
N TRP A 68 -3.14 -2.93 7.97
CA TRP A 68 -3.61 -2.34 6.72
C TRP A 68 -2.49 -2.23 5.69
N LEU A 69 -2.92 -2.01 4.45
CA LEU A 69 -2.06 -1.72 3.32
C LEU A 69 -2.33 -0.29 2.86
N THR A 70 -1.34 0.59 3.01
CA THR A 70 -1.34 1.93 2.43
C THR A 70 -0.70 1.85 1.05
N VAL A 71 -1.38 2.41 0.05
CA VAL A 71 -0.97 2.36 -1.34
C VAL A 71 -0.89 3.78 -1.86
N GLY A 72 0.20 4.13 -2.53
CA GLY A 72 0.28 5.36 -3.34
C GLY A 72 0.43 5.01 -4.80
N PHE A 73 -0.14 5.81 -5.70
CA PHE A 73 0.03 5.62 -7.13
C PHE A 73 -0.05 6.93 -7.91
N TYR A 74 0.61 6.93 -9.06
CA TYR A 74 0.66 8.02 -10.00
C TYR A 74 0.92 7.46 -11.42
N ALA A 75 0.06 7.84 -12.36
CA ALA A 75 0.07 7.31 -13.72
C ALA A 75 0.11 5.77 -13.73
N LYS A 76 1.14 5.16 -14.31
CA LYS A 76 1.31 3.70 -14.43
C LYS A 76 2.15 3.08 -13.31
N PHE A 77 2.44 3.83 -12.24
CA PHE A 77 3.31 3.40 -11.16
C PHE A 77 2.64 3.52 -9.80
N GLY A 78 3.12 2.75 -8.84
CA GLY A 78 2.75 2.93 -7.44
C GLY A 78 3.64 2.15 -6.51
N ALA A 79 3.30 2.18 -5.22
CA ALA A 79 4.02 1.49 -4.17
C ALA A 79 3.04 1.13 -3.04
N ALA A 80 3.42 0.13 -2.24
CA ALA A 80 2.62 -0.35 -1.11
C ALA A 80 3.44 -0.37 0.17
N LEU A 81 2.79 -0.03 1.27
CA LEU A 81 3.32 -0.06 2.63
C LEU A 81 2.33 -0.86 3.48
N PHE A 82 2.83 -1.93 4.09
CA PHE A 82 2.07 -2.76 5.00
C PHE A 82 2.37 -2.32 6.43
N VAL A 83 1.31 -2.15 7.22
CA VAL A 83 1.38 -1.81 8.64
C VAL A 83 0.77 -2.95 9.46
N ASP A 84 1.45 -3.32 10.54
CA ASP A 84 0.98 -4.28 11.54
C ASP A 84 1.22 -3.74 12.97
N GLU A 85 0.23 -3.06 13.51
CA GLU A 85 0.24 -2.53 14.88
C GLU A 85 0.06 -3.63 15.95
N THR A 86 -0.13 -4.90 15.57
CA THR A 86 -0.13 -6.01 16.53
C THR A 86 1.29 -6.48 16.87
N THR A 87 2.29 -5.95 16.15
CA THR A 87 3.67 -6.33 16.34
C THR A 87 4.19 -5.82 17.69
N PRO A 88 4.95 -6.64 18.47
CA PRO A 88 5.48 -6.20 19.76
C PRO A 88 6.37 -4.96 19.63
N GLU A 89 6.41 -4.16 20.70
CA GLU A 89 7.32 -3.02 20.81
C GLU A 89 8.78 -3.43 20.55
N GLY A 90 9.52 -2.59 19.83
CA GLY A 90 10.91 -2.85 19.45
C GLY A 90 11.10 -3.75 18.23
N SER A 91 10.02 -4.26 17.64
CA SER A 91 10.05 -4.98 16.36
C SER A 91 9.62 -4.07 15.20
N ASP A 92 9.99 -4.46 13.98
CA ASP A 92 9.50 -3.81 12.76
C ASP A 92 7.99 -3.92 12.69
N TRP A 93 7.26 -2.81 12.47
CA TRP A 93 5.79 -2.81 12.40
C TRP A 93 5.27 -2.19 11.09
N CYS A 94 6.18 -1.71 10.25
CA CYS A 94 5.88 -1.03 8.99
C CYS A 94 6.89 -1.47 7.93
N TRP A 95 6.40 -1.86 6.75
CA TRP A 95 7.25 -2.38 5.68
C TRP A 95 6.81 -1.90 4.30
N GLY A 96 7.77 -1.52 3.46
CA GLY A 96 7.53 -1.20 2.04
C GLY A 96 7.73 -2.43 1.15
N ALA A 97 6.82 -2.61 0.20
CA ALA A 97 6.93 -3.67 -0.80
C ALA A 97 8.09 -3.36 -1.75
N LEU A 98 9.11 -4.21 -1.75
CA LEU A 98 10.28 -4.08 -2.62
C LEU A 98 10.00 -4.64 -4.00
N ARG A 99 10.44 -3.90 -5.01
CA ARG A 99 10.55 -4.44 -6.37
C ARG A 99 11.94 -5.07 -6.57
N PRO A 100 12.03 -6.36 -6.94
CA PRO A 100 13.33 -7.04 -7.12
C PRO A 100 14.21 -6.39 -8.18
N THR A 101 13.59 -5.84 -9.22
CA THR A 101 14.26 -5.07 -10.26
C THR A 101 13.81 -3.62 -10.11
N PRO A 102 14.63 -2.70 -9.57
CA PRO A 102 14.24 -1.30 -9.46
C PRO A 102 13.93 -0.69 -10.85
N ILE A 103 12.98 0.25 -10.89
CA ILE A 103 12.76 1.07 -12.08
C ILE A 103 13.87 2.14 -12.12
N GLU A 104 14.42 2.39 -13.30
CA GLU A 104 15.32 3.51 -13.53
C GLU A 104 14.52 4.82 -13.49
N ASP A 105 14.92 5.74 -12.60
CA ASP A 105 14.27 7.05 -12.38
C ASP A 105 12.73 6.99 -12.23
N PRO A 106 12.22 6.31 -11.19
CA PRO A 106 10.78 6.20 -10.98
C PRO A 106 10.19 7.56 -10.56
N PRO A 107 8.93 7.86 -10.93
CA PRO A 107 8.28 9.08 -10.45
C PRO A 107 8.11 9.02 -8.92
N PRO A 108 8.05 10.18 -8.24
CA PRO A 108 7.75 10.23 -6.82
C PRO A 108 6.36 9.65 -6.56
N ILE A 109 6.25 8.74 -5.60
CA ILE A 109 4.99 8.19 -5.11
C ILE A 109 4.85 8.57 -3.65
N TYR A 110 3.72 9.16 -3.28
CA TYR A 110 3.44 9.61 -1.92
C TYR A 110 2.54 8.61 -1.20
N TYR A 111 2.85 8.26 0.05
CA TYR A 111 1.87 7.61 0.93
C TYR A 111 1.09 8.63 1.77
N ASP A 112 1.72 9.77 2.09
CA ASP A 112 1.11 10.87 2.83
C ASP A 112 1.37 12.19 2.09
N GLN A 113 0.35 12.67 1.37
CA GLN A 113 0.44 13.92 0.60
C GLN A 113 0.45 15.17 1.48
N PRO A 114 -0.41 15.30 2.52
CA PRO A 114 -0.35 16.43 3.45
C PRO A 114 1.05 16.74 3.98
N THR A 115 1.83 15.71 4.31
CA THR A 115 3.20 15.87 4.83
C THR A 115 4.27 15.81 3.75
N GLY A 116 3.91 15.48 2.50
CA GLY A 116 4.84 15.30 1.39
C GLY A 116 5.71 14.06 1.51
N THR A 117 5.29 13.06 2.30
CA THR A 117 6.10 11.88 2.57
C THR A 117 6.01 10.85 1.44
N LEU A 118 7.18 10.44 0.97
CA LEU A 118 7.37 9.60 -0.21
C LEU A 118 7.63 8.15 0.16
N PHE A 119 7.20 7.25 -0.72
CA PHE A 119 7.74 5.90 -0.76
C PHE A 119 9.19 5.92 -1.25
N PRO A 120 10.02 4.95 -0.81
CA PRO A 120 11.35 4.78 -1.35
C PRO A 120 11.30 4.44 -2.84
N PRO A 121 12.22 4.95 -3.67
CA PRO A 121 12.27 4.62 -5.10
C PRO A 121 12.31 3.12 -5.39
N ARG A 122 12.95 2.32 -4.51
CA ARG A 122 13.02 0.85 -4.61
C ARG A 122 11.68 0.13 -4.37
N CYS A 123 10.71 0.81 -3.76
CA CYS A 123 9.36 0.29 -3.56
C CYS A 123 8.43 0.61 -4.74
N VAL A 124 8.86 1.46 -5.68
CA VAL A 124 8.05 1.82 -6.84
C VAL A 124 8.02 0.67 -7.83
N MET A 125 6.82 0.33 -8.27
CA MET A 125 6.56 -0.74 -9.23
C MET A 125 5.49 -0.34 -10.25
N PRO A 126 5.41 -1.02 -11.41
CA PRO A 126 4.29 -0.87 -12.32
C PRO A 126 2.96 -1.13 -11.62
N LEU A 127 1.93 -0.37 -11.97
CA LEU A 127 0.61 -0.45 -11.35
C LEU A 127 -0.02 -1.84 -11.47
N GLY A 128 0.30 -2.58 -12.54
CA GLY A 128 -0.11 -3.98 -12.70
C GLY A 128 0.51 -4.90 -11.64
N GLU A 129 1.80 -4.74 -11.32
CA GLU A 129 2.47 -5.51 -10.26
C GLU A 129 1.88 -5.15 -8.89
N LEU A 130 1.68 -3.86 -8.62
CA LEU A 130 1.05 -3.36 -7.40
C LEU A 130 -0.37 -3.92 -7.21
N ARG A 131 -1.15 -4.02 -8.29
CA ARG A 131 -2.49 -4.59 -8.26
C ARG A 131 -2.47 -6.03 -7.74
N GLU A 132 -1.51 -6.84 -8.17
CA GLU A 132 -1.39 -8.23 -7.70
C GLU A 132 -1.04 -8.31 -6.21
N VAL A 133 -0.18 -7.43 -5.71
CA VAL A 133 0.12 -7.30 -4.27
C VAL A 133 -1.15 -7.00 -3.46
N ILE A 134 -1.95 -6.04 -3.94
CA ILE A 134 -3.18 -5.64 -3.27
C ILE A 134 -4.22 -6.76 -3.35
N LEU A 135 -4.32 -7.45 -4.49
CA LEU A 135 -5.22 -8.60 -4.65
C LEU A 135 -4.86 -9.74 -3.68
N GLU A 136 -3.57 -10.01 -3.47
CA GLU A 136 -3.15 -10.97 -2.46
C GLU A 136 -3.60 -10.52 -1.06
N TRP A 137 -3.34 -9.25 -0.68
CA TRP A 137 -3.75 -8.68 0.60
C TRP A 137 -5.25 -8.82 0.85
N VAL A 138 -6.10 -8.36 -0.09
CA VAL A 138 -7.55 -8.40 0.10
C VAL A 138 -8.09 -9.84 0.08
N ARG A 139 -7.39 -10.78 -0.57
CA ARG A 139 -7.74 -12.20 -0.57
C ARG A 139 -7.40 -12.87 0.75
N THR A 140 -6.21 -12.64 1.30
CA THR A 140 -5.67 -13.41 2.45
C THR A 140 -5.83 -12.70 3.78
N GLY A 141 -5.84 -11.37 3.81
CA GLY A 141 -5.70 -10.59 5.04
C GLY A 141 -4.35 -10.73 5.72
N GLN A 142 -3.35 -11.31 5.03
CA GLN A 142 -1.99 -11.50 5.49
C GLN A 142 -1.03 -10.69 4.64
N ARG A 143 0.10 -10.28 5.21
CA ARG A 143 1.15 -9.56 4.47
C ARG A 143 1.48 -10.31 3.16
N PRO A 144 1.32 -9.69 1.97
CA PRO A 144 1.54 -10.36 0.70
C PRO A 144 2.91 -11.03 0.59
N THR A 145 2.95 -12.19 -0.04
CA THR A 145 4.15 -13.01 -0.24
C THR A 145 4.71 -12.88 -1.65
N SER A 146 3.98 -12.25 -2.58
CA SER A 146 4.42 -12.00 -3.95
C SER A 146 5.56 -10.99 -4.09
N VAL A 147 5.98 -10.34 -2.99
CA VAL A 147 7.02 -9.32 -2.94
C VAL A 147 7.90 -9.52 -1.69
N GLU A 148 9.12 -9.01 -1.76
CA GLU A 148 9.96 -8.84 -0.58
C GLU A 148 9.58 -7.56 0.17
N TRP A 149 9.97 -7.45 1.44
CA TRP A 149 9.58 -6.36 2.32
C TRP A 149 10.79 -5.70 2.95
N LEU A 150 10.87 -4.37 2.83
CA LEU A 150 11.85 -3.54 3.51
C LEU A 150 11.22 -2.95 4.78
N PRO A 151 11.79 -3.14 5.98
CA PRO A 151 11.36 -2.40 7.16
C PRO A 151 11.51 -0.88 6.98
N ILE A 152 10.50 -0.11 7.40
CA ILE A 152 10.38 1.35 7.17
C ILE A 152 10.23 2.13 8.50
N ASN A 153 10.12 1.47 9.66
CA ASN A 153 9.89 2.16 10.93
C ASN A 153 11.17 2.74 11.59
N GLY A 154 11.00 3.89 12.25
CA GLY A 154 11.72 4.40 13.44
C GLY A 154 13.24 4.69 13.38
N LEU A 155 14.03 3.92 12.64
CA LEU A 155 15.50 4.02 12.58
C LEU A 155 16.02 4.29 11.16
N ALA A 156 15.13 4.41 10.18
CA ALA A 156 15.49 4.23 8.77
C ALA A 156 15.20 5.44 7.87
N TRP A 157 15.34 6.70 8.31
CA TRP A 157 15.22 7.85 7.39
C TRP A 157 16.15 9.03 7.75
N ASP A 158 17.46 8.86 7.53
CA ASP A 158 18.24 9.98 7.00
C ASP A 158 18.27 9.81 5.49
N LEU A 159 17.44 10.57 4.77
CA LEU A 159 17.51 10.66 3.33
C LEU A 159 18.80 11.40 2.97
N THR A 160 19.66 10.83 2.14
CA THR A 160 20.73 11.62 1.54
C THR A 160 20.13 12.64 0.57
N ASP A 161 20.81 13.76 0.34
CA ASP A 161 20.33 14.85 -0.53
C ASP A 161 19.97 14.41 -1.96
N ASP A 162 20.43 13.23 -2.38
CA ASP A 162 20.15 12.60 -3.69
C ASP A 162 19.04 11.55 -3.66
N GLY A 163 18.27 11.45 -2.57
CA GLY A 163 17.11 10.57 -2.45
C GLY A 163 17.46 9.09 -2.27
N ARG A 164 18.71 8.77 -1.90
CA ARG A 164 19.12 7.40 -1.55
C ARG A 164 18.89 7.14 -0.06
N VAL A 165 18.60 5.89 0.27
CA VAL A 165 18.37 5.47 1.66
C VAL A 165 19.73 5.22 2.31
N HIS A 166 20.09 6.02 3.33
CA HIS A 166 21.17 5.66 4.24
C HIS A 166 20.61 4.74 5.32
N VAL A 167 21.12 3.50 5.40
CA VAL A 167 20.80 2.57 6.48
C VAL A 167 21.87 2.72 7.56
N PRO A 168 21.58 3.24 8.76
CA PRO A 168 22.56 3.26 9.84
C PRO A 168 22.93 1.83 10.22
N ASN A 169 24.19 1.61 10.58
CA ASN A 169 24.65 0.35 11.14
C ASN A 169 23.90 0.10 12.47
N PRO A 170 23.21 -1.04 12.67
CA PRO A 170 22.37 -1.30 13.85
C PRO A 170 23.12 -1.40 15.20
N ALA A 171 24.39 -0.99 15.24
CA ALA A 171 25.28 -1.09 16.40
C ALA A 171 25.71 0.25 17.02
N HIS A 172 25.16 1.40 16.57
CA HIS A 172 25.48 2.71 17.14
C HIS A 172 24.27 3.64 17.25
#